data_AF-A0A5W5K8Z4-F1
#
_entry.id   AF-A0A5W5K8Z4-F1
#
_cell.length_a   1.000
_cell.length_b   1.000
_cell.length_c   1.000
_cell.angle_alpha   90.00
_cell.angle_beta   90.00
_cell.angle_gamma   90.00
#
_symmetry.space_group_name_H-M   'P 1'
#
loop_
_entity.id
_entity.type
_entity.pdbx_description
1 polymer ?
#
loop_
_entity_poly.entity_id
_entity_poly.type
_entity_poly.pdbx_seq_one_letter_code
_entity_poly.pdbx_strand_id
1 'polypeptide(L)'
;HDSGVPSGTIVIWGSPAIPDGWFQCNGQPFNALLNPRLATLYPDGNVPDLRGVFLRGLDNGAGIDPDMNRALLSLQSESFKRHRHQVPLERLSGNVSAPGSVPGIAWPGSPQRQNTDTLSEEEGEDETRPVNKSVHYIIKGG
;
A
#
# COMPACT_ATOMS: atom_id res chain seq x y z
N HIS A 1 28.76 25.58 -1.05
CA HIS A 1 27.70 25.81 -2.03
C HIS A 1 26.45 25.14 -1.50
N ASP A 2 25.48 25.92 -1.00
CA ASP A 2 24.14 25.38 -0.75
C ASP A 2 23.58 25.00 -2.12
N SER A 3 23.58 23.70 -2.44
CA SER A 3 22.62 23.17 -3.39
C SER A 3 21.26 23.76 -2.99
N GLY A 4 20.52 24.42 -3.88
CA GLY A 4 19.25 25.11 -3.56
C GLY A 4 18.13 24.22 -2.99
N VAL A 5 18.46 22.99 -2.58
CA VAL A 5 17.62 21.99 -1.94
C VAL A 5 17.97 21.93 -0.45
N PRO A 6 17.02 22.23 0.45
CA PRO A 6 17.23 22.14 1.90
C PRO A 6 17.58 20.72 2.37
N SER A 7 18.43 20.61 3.40
CA SER A 7 18.68 19.34 4.09
C SER A 7 17.38 18.72 4.60
N GLY A 8 17.25 17.39 4.49
CA GLY A 8 16.04 16.66 4.81
C GLY A 8 15.03 16.53 3.67
N THR A 9 15.25 17.22 2.54
CA THR A 9 14.40 17.03 1.36
C THR A 9 14.52 15.60 0.85
N ILE A 10 13.39 14.93 0.69
CA ILE A 10 13.31 13.58 0.11
C ILE A 10 12.88 13.70 -1.35
N VAL A 11 13.60 13.03 -2.25
CA VAL A 11 13.28 12.98 -3.67
C VAL A 11 13.34 11.54 -4.18
N ILE A 12 12.68 11.32 -5.32
CA ILE A 12 12.79 10.08 -6.08
C ILE A 12 14.09 10.13 -6.91
N TRP A 13 14.81 9.02 -6.92
CA TRP A 13 16.07 8.86 -7.64
C TRP A 13 16.08 7.56 -8.44
N GLY A 14 16.34 7.68 -9.75
CA GLY A 14 16.24 6.57 -10.71
C GLY A 14 17.54 5.81 -10.97
N SER A 15 18.64 6.16 -10.32
CA SER A 15 19.95 5.52 -10.52
C SER A 15 20.41 4.79 -9.25
N PRO A 16 21.09 3.64 -9.37
CA PRO A 16 21.65 2.94 -8.21
C PRO A 16 22.78 3.73 -7.52
N ALA A 17 23.49 4.59 -8.25
CA ALA A 17 24.56 5.43 -7.68
C ALA A 17 23.93 6.65 -7.00
N ILE A 18 24.07 6.75 -5.67
CA ILE A 18 23.58 7.87 -4.87
C ILE A 18 24.55 9.05 -5.02
N PRO A 19 24.08 10.28 -5.35
CA PRO A 19 24.96 11.43 -5.48
C PRO A 19 25.60 11.86 -4.15
N ASP A 20 26.76 12.51 -4.22
CA ASP A 20 27.43 13.06 -3.04
C ASP A 20 26.53 14.04 -2.28
N GLY A 21 26.56 13.96 -0.95
CA GLY A 21 25.74 14.80 -0.08
C GLY A 21 24.28 14.37 0.01
N TRP A 22 23.94 13.19 -0.50
CA TRP A 22 22.64 12.53 -0.35
C TRP A 22 22.80 11.15 0.28
N PHE A 23 21.75 10.70 0.95
CA PHE A 23 21.67 9.36 1.54
C PHE A 23 20.47 8.63 0.99
N GLN A 24 20.58 7.33 0.74
CA GLN A 24 19.41 6.51 0.47
C GLN A 24 18.56 6.37 1.74
N CYS A 25 17.23 6.51 1.63
CA CYS A 25 16.28 6.26 2.71
C CYS A 25 16.08 4.76 2.96
N ASN A 26 17.06 4.12 3.60
CA ASN A 26 17.11 2.68 3.87
C ASN A 26 17.32 2.35 5.36
N GLY A 27 17.10 3.31 6.27
CA GLY A 27 17.33 3.12 7.70
C GLY A 27 18.79 3.24 8.16
N GLN A 28 19.73 3.59 7.27
CA GLN A 28 21.15 3.67 7.65
C GLN A 28 21.45 4.84 8.60
N PRO A 29 22.47 4.69 9.48
CA PRO A 29 22.95 5.78 10.29
C PRO A 29 23.67 6.84 9.44
N PHE A 30 23.69 8.09 9.90
CA PHE A 30 24.49 9.15 9.31
C PHE A 30 25.33 9.86 10.37
N ASN A 31 26.41 10.50 9.94
CA ASN A 31 27.25 11.27 10.84
C ASN A 31 26.60 12.64 11.14
N ALA A 32 26.10 12.80 12.37
CA ALA A 32 25.44 14.02 12.84
C ALA A 32 26.37 15.25 12.87
N LEU A 33 27.68 15.06 13.09
CA LEU A 33 28.65 16.15 13.08
C LEU A 33 28.86 16.70 11.67
N LEU A 34 28.83 15.83 10.66
CA LEU A 34 28.95 16.22 9.26
C LEU A 34 27.61 16.70 8.67
N ASN A 35 26.48 16.30 9.25
CA ASN A 35 25.14 16.62 8.78
C ASN A 35 24.26 17.21 9.89
N PRO A 36 24.63 18.35 10.49
CA PRO A 36 23.94 18.90 11.67
C PRO A 36 22.49 19.33 11.37
N ARG A 37 22.24 19.82 10.15
CA ARG A 37 20.87 20.17 9.70
C ARG A 37 19.98 18.93 9.63
N LEU A 38 20.51 17.81 9.14
CA LEU A 38 19.77 16.54 9.09
C LEU A 38 19.56 15.95 10.50
N ALA A 39 20.56 16.05 11.38
CA ALA A 39 20.46 15.63 12.78
C ALA A 39 19.38 16.39 13.57
N THR A 40 19.07 17.62 13.18
CA THR A 40 17.96 18.37 13.78
C THR A 40 16.60 17.75 13.42
N LEU A 41 16.46 17.20 12.21
CA LEU A 41 15.24 16.58 11.72
C LEU A 41 15.10 15.12 12.16
N TYR A 42 16.24 14.41 12.26
CA TYR A 42 16.32 13.00 12.65
C TYR A 42 17.31 12.85 13.82
N PRO A 43 16.88 13.12 15.07
CA PRO A 43 17.75 13.13 16.24
C PRO A 43 18.28 11.75 16.66
N ASP A 44 17.64 10.69 16.19
CA ASP A 44 18.09 9.31 16.37
C ASP A 44 19.32 8.97 15.51
N GLY A 45 19.70 9.85 14.59
CA GLY A 45 20.89 9.73 13.77
C GLY A 45 20.74 8.77 12.59
N ASN A 46 19.51 8.37 12.25
CA ASN A 46 19.23 7.49 11.12
C ASN A 46 18.33 8.18 10.09
N VAL A 47 18.53 7.84 8.82
CA VAL A 47 17.58 8.21 7.77
C VAL A 47 16.35 7.30 7.83
N PRO A 48 15.17 7.73 7.37
CA PRO A 48 14.00 6.85 7.35
C PRO A 48 14.23 5.64 6.42
N ASP A 49 13.57 4.52 6.70
CA ASP A 49 13.51 3.39 5.78
C ASP A 49 12.23 3.46 4.96
N LEU A 50 12.37 3.77 3.66
CA LEU A 50 11.26 3.95 2.73
C LEU A 50 11.27 2.89 1.62
N ARG A 51 11.98 1.78 1.83
CA ARG A 51 12.04 0.69 0.85
C ARG A 51 10.71 -0.07 0.83
N GLY A 52 10.18 -0.30 -0.37
CA GLY A 52 8.96 -1.10 -0.56
C GLY A 52 7.67 -0.42 -0.13
N VAL A 53 7.67 0.87 0.23
CA VAL A 53 6.47 1.59 0.65
C VAL A 53 6.09 2.70 -0.35
N PHE A 54 4.79 2.90 -0.49
CA PHE A 54 4.25 4.10 -1.13
C PHE A 54 4.15 5.23 -0.11
N LEU A 55 4.54 6.44 -0.52
CA LEU A 55 4.42 7.62 0.31
C LEU A 55 3.04 8.26 0.15
N ARG A 56 2.46 8.66 1.28
CA ARG A 56 1.25 9.47 1.35
C ARG A 56 1.55 10.72 2.15
N GLY A 57 0.95 11.86 1.76
CA GLY A 57 0.98 13.06 2.58
C GLY A 57 0.31 12.84 3.93
N LEU A 58 0.83 13.47 4.97
CA LEU A 58 0.17 13.49 6.27
C LEU A 58 -1.17 14.21 6.14
N ASP A 59 -2.25 13.60 6.62
CA ASP A 59 -3.61 14.16 6.50
C ASP A 59 -3.74 15.55 7.14
N ASN A 60 -3.13 15.74 8.32
CA ASN A 60 -3.09 17.01 9.04
C ASN A 60 -4.46 17.72 9.15
N GLY A 61 -5.54 16.94 9.33
CA GLY A 61 -6.90 17.46 9.51
C GLY A 61 -7.69 17.66 8.22
N ALA A 62 -7.19 17.24 7.06
CA ALA A 62 -7.93 17.27 5.81
C ALA A 62 -9.11 16.27 5.78
N GLY A 63 -9.08 15.23 6.62
CA GLY A 63 -10.12 14.21 6.69
C GLY A 63 -10.16 13.25 5.50
N ILE A 64 -9.04 13.15 4.76
CA ILE A 64 -8.86 12.27 3.61
C ILE A 64 -8.29 10.91 4.07
N ASP A 65 -7.30 10.91 4.96
CA ASP A 65 -6.80 9.65 5.56
C ASP A 65 -7.82 9.12 6.58
N PRO A 66 -8.33 7.89 6.42
CA PRO A 66 -9.27 7.30 7.38
C PRO A 66 -8.64 7.08 8.76
N ASP A 67 -7.32 6.98 8.85
CA ASP A 67 -6.61 6.80 10.11
C ASP A 67 -6.32 8.18 10.72
N MET A 68 -7.13 8.56 11.71
CA MET A 68 -6.96 9.82 12.43
C MET A 68 -5.64 9.84 13.21
N ASN A 69 -4.99 11.01 13.27
CA ASN A 69 -3.82 11.30 14.10
C ASN A 69 -2.56 10.47 13.80
N ARG A 70 -2.33 10.11 12.53
CA ARG A 70 -1.07 9.48 12.12
C ARG A 70 0.13 10.38 12.39
N ALA A 71 1.21 9.79 12.88
CA ALA A 71 2.50 10.47 12.99
C ALA A 71 3.22 10.50 11.62
N LEU A 72 4.09 11.49 11.42
CA LEU A 72 5.00 11.51 10.27
C LEU A 72 5.81 10.20 10.22
N LEU A 73 5.98 9.66 9.01
CA LEU A 73 6.70 8.40 8.75
C LEU A 73 6.13 7.14 9.42
N SER A 74 4.93 7.21 10.01
CA SER A 74 4.22 6.02 10.50
C SER A 74 3.84 5.12 9.33
N LEU A 75 4.06 3.81 9.47
CA LEU A 75 3.61 2.83 8.49
C LEU A 75 2.09 2.62 8.61
N GLN A 76 1.40 2.54 7.48
CA GLN A 76 0.02 2.07 7.40
C GLN A 76 0.03 0.81 6.55
N SER A 77 -0.50 -0.28 7.11
CA SER A 77 -0.63 -1.54 6.40
C SER A 77 -1.60 -1.42 5.22
N GLU A 78 -1.45 -2.32 4.26
CA GLU A 78 -2.40 -2.46 3.16
C GLU A 78 -3.83 -2.64 3.67
N SER A 79 -4.78 -2.11 2.90
CA SER A 79 -6.19 -2.22 3.24
C SER A 79 -7.04 -2.08 1.99
N PHE A 80 -8.12 -2.85 1.94
CA PHE A 80 -9.13 -2.76 0.90
C PHE A 80 -10.40 -2.12 1.45
N LYS A 81 -11.00 -1.24 0.63
CA LYS A 81 -12.29 -0.67 0.98
C LYS A 81 -13.34 -1.79 1.08
N ARG A 82 -14.10 -1.76 2.17
CA ARG A 82 -15.25 -2.66 2.37
C ARG A 82 -16.19 -2.57 1.16
N HIS A 83 -16.55 -3.72 0.60
CA HIS A 83 -17.47 -3.85 -0.51
C HIS A 83 -18.33 -5.12 -0.35
N ARG A 84 -19.41 -5.24 -1.11
CA ARG A 84 -20.31 -6.41 -1.10
C ARG A 84 -20.58 -6.86 -2.53
N HIS A 85 -20.71 -8.17 -2.71
CA HIS A 85 -21.14 -8.81 -3.95
C HIS A 85 -22.58 -9.27 -3.82
N GLN A 86 -23.35 -9.20 -4.90
CA GLN A 86 -24.71 -9.74 -4.96
C GLN A 86 -24.75 -10.80 -6.05
N VAL A 87 -25.06 -12.03 -5.66
CA VAL A 87 -25.34 -13.11 -6.63
C VAL A 87 -26.85 -13.19 -6.77
N PRO A 88 -27.42 -12.97 -7.97
CA PRO A 88 -28.84 -13.22 -8.19
C PRO A 88 -29.09 -14.72 -8.11
N LEU A 89 -29.69 -15.17 -7.01
CA LEU A 89 -30.28 -16.51 -6.95
C LEU A 89 -31.71 -16.41 -7.47
N GLU A 90 -32.01 -17.13 -8.55
CA GLU A 90 -33.41 -17.39 -8.93
C GLU A 90 -34.14 -18.04 -7.74
N ARG A 91 -35.41 -17.65 -7.53
CA ARG A 91 -36.17 -17.93 -6.30
C ARG A 91 -36.13 -19.42 -5.93
N LEU A 92 -35.30 -19.77 -4.96
CA LEU A 92 -35.35 -21.06 -4.28
C LEU A 92 -36.60 -21.10 -3.41
N SER A 93 -37.45 -22.09 -3.63
CA SER A 93 -38.42 -22.54 -2.64
C SER A 93 -37.72 -23.53 -1.69
N GLY A 94 -36.79 -23.06 -0.86
CA GLY A 94 -36.08 -23.89 0.12
C GLY A 94 -34.87 -23.23 0.79
N ASN A 95 -34.49 -23.74 1.97
CA ASN A 95 -33.30 -23.28 2.69
C ASN A 95 -32.01 -23.64 1.92
N VAL A 96 -31.13 -22.65 1.76
CA VAL A 96 -29.80 -22.84 1.15
C VAL A 96 -28.80 -23.14 2.27
N SER A 97 -28.14 -24.30 2.20
CA SER A 97 -27.00 -24.65 3.05
C SER A 97 -25.71 -24.46 2.23
N ALA A 98 -24.93 -23.42 2.55
CA ALA A 98 -23.56 -23.29 2.03
C ALA A 98 -22.60 -24.21 2.83
N PRO A 99 -21.58 -24.81 2.21
CA PRO A 99 -21.23 -24.78 0.79
C PRO A 99 -21.96 -25.91 0.06
N GLY A 100 -22.94 -25.57 -0.76
CA GLY A 100 -23.82 -26.56 -1.38
C GLY A 100 -24.39 -26.04 -2.67
N SER A 101 -24.39 -26.90 -3.69
CA SER A 101 -24.96 -26.64 -5.01
C SER A 101 -26.38 -26.05 -4.90
N VAL A 102 -26.64 -24.95 -5.59
CA VAL A 102 -27.98 -24.36 -5.69
C VAL A 102 -28.68 -24.93 -6.93
N PRO A 103 -29.83 -25.61 -6.80
CA PRO A 103 -30.62 -26.05 -7.96
C PRO A 103 -31.15 -24.86 -8.77
N GLY A 104 -30.76 -24.75 -10.05
CA GLY A 104 -31.32 -23.79 -11.03
C GLY A 104 -32.37 -24.43 -11.97
N ILE A 105 -33.15 -23.61 -12.69
CA ILE A 105 -34.16 -24.07 -13.67
C ILE A 105 -33.67 -23.75 -15.09
N ALA A 106 -33.38 -24.76 -15.91
CA ALA A 106 -33.14 -24.57 -17.35
C ALA A 106 -34.49 -24.47 -18.10
N TRP A 107 -34.73 -23.36 -18.80
CA TRP A 107 -35.86 -23.20 -19.74
C TRP A 107 -35.39 -23.18 -21.20
N PRO A 108 -36.09 -23.85 -22.15
CA PRO A 108 -37.31 -24.64 -21.99
C PRO A 108 -37.03 -26.15 -22.13
N GLY A 109 -37.21 -26.89 -21.04
CA GLY A 109 -37.44 -28.34 -21.11
C GLY A 109 -36.42 -29.17 -20.34
N SER A 110 -36.82 -29.56 -19.12
CA SER A 110 -36.14 -30.43 -18.14
C SER A 110 -35.32 -29.64 -17.10
N PRO A 111 -35.71 -29.65 -15.80
CA PRO A 111 -34.88 -29.11 -14.74
C PRO A 111 -33.57 -29.92 -14.66
N GLN A 112 -32.48 -29.35 -15.15
CA GLN A 112 -31.14 -29.92 -14.97
C GLN A 112 -30.54 -29.34 -13.69
N ARG A 113 -29.97 -30.19 -12.84
CA ARG A 113 -29.12 -29.74 -11.72
C ARG A 113 -27.89 -29.07 -12.31
N GLN A 114 -27.89 -27.75 -12.40
CA GLN A 114 -26.64 -27.01 -12.61
C GLN A 114 -25.99 -26.81 -11.24
N ASN A 115 -24.96 -27.61 -10.95
CA ASN A 115 -24.07 -27.32 -9.84
C ASN A 115 -23.28 -26.07 -10.22
N THR A 116 -23.67 -24.93 -9.67
CA THR A 116 -22.82 -23.74 -9.69
C THR A 116 -22.10 -23.70 -8.34
N ASP A 117 -20.77 -23.83 -8.35
CA ASP A 117 -19.98 -23.70 -7.15
C ASP A 117 -20.16 -22.28 -6.58
N THR A 118 -20.52 -22.20 -5.31
CA THR A 118 -20.79 -20.92 -4.61
C THR A 118 -19.53 -20.36 -3.95
N LEU A 119 -18.38 -20.99 -4.18
CA LEU A 119 -17.09 -20.61 -3.62
C LEU A 119 -16.23 -20.04 -4.76
N SER A 120 -15.63 -18.87 -4.54
CA SER A 120 -14.50 -18.44 -5.34
C SER A 120 -13.25 -19.19 -4.87
N GLU A 121 -12.38 -19.56 -5.80
CA GLU A 121 -11.04 -20.06 -5.48
C GLU A 121 -10.15 -18.92 -4.96
N GLU A 122 -8.96 -19.26 -4.46
CA GLU A 122 -7.92 -18.28 -4.15
C GLU A 122 -7.38 -17.73 -5.47
N GLU A 123 -7.86 -16.55 -5.86
CA GLU A 123 -7.43 -15.84 -7.06
C GLU A 123 -6.57 -14.63 -6.67
N GLY A 124 -5.40 -14.48 -7.30
CA GLY A 124 -4.51 -13.34 -7.09
C GLY A 124 -3.09 -13.71 -6.67
N GLU A 125 -2.38 -12.73 -6.11
CA GLU A 125 -1.02 -12.83 -5.57
C GLU A 125 -1.00 -12.37 -4.10
N ASP A 126 0.14 -12.54 -3.41
CA ASP A 126 0.35 -12.15 -2.01
C ASP A 126 0.22 -10.63 -1.74
N GLU A 127 0.25 -9.80 -2.78
CA GLU A 127 0.23 -8.33 -2.65
C GLU A 127 -0.73 -7.71 -3.68
N THR A 128 -1.52 -6.74 -3.22
CA THR A 128 -2.30 -5.89 -4.14
C THR A 128 -1.55 -4.60 -4.43
N ARG A 129 -1.18 -4.41 -5.69
CA ARG A 129 -0.49 -3.20 -6.15
C ARG A 129 -0.90 -2.80 -7.56
N PRO A 130 -0.97 -1.50 -7.86
CA PRO A 130 -0.98 -1.05 -9.25
C PRO A 130 0.36 -1.38 -9.92
N VAL A 131 0.40 -1.37 -11.25
CA VAL A 131 1.65 -1.43 -12.02
C VAL A 131 2.56 -0.29 -11.55
N ASN A 132 3.79 -0.62 -11.18
CA ASN A 132 4.76 0.32 -10.66
C ASN A 132 6.18 0.03 -11.17
N LYS A 133 7.11 0.97 -10.96
CA LYS A 133 8.55 0.79 -11.19
C LYS A 133 9.30 1.16 -9.92
N SER A 134 10.34 0.39 -9.60
CA SER A 134 11.18 0.63 -8.44
C SER A 134 12.16 1.78 -8.68
N VAL A 135 12.32 2.61 -7.64
CA VAL A 135 13.21 3.76 -7.56
C VAL A 135 13.74 3.87 -6.13
N HIS A 136 14.83 4.61 -5.94
CA HIS A 136 15.27 4.97 -4.59
C HIS A 136 14.55 6.22 -4.11
N TYR A 137 14.19 6.25 -2.83
CA TYR A 137 14.02 7.50 -2.11
C TYR A 137 15.39 7.89 -1.54
N ILE A 138 15.80 9.13 -1.80
CA ILE A 138 17.04 9.70 -1.27
C ILE A 138 16.74 10.98 -0.51
N ILE A 139 17.51 11.26 0.53
CA ILE A 139 17.37 12.42 1.40
C ILE A 139 18.61 13.30 1.32
N LYS A 140 18.42 14.62 1.20
CA LYS A 140 19.52 15.57 1.18
C LYS A 140 20.17 15.65 2.55
N GLY A 141 21.48 15.41 2.59
CA GLY A 141 22.31 15.60 3.78
C GLY A 141 22.58 17.08 4.11
N GLY A 142 23.57 17.29 4.97
CA GLY A 142 24.18 18.60 5.25
C GLY A 142 24.97 19.16 4.08
#